data_AF-A0A8J5SRR3-F1
#
_entry.id   AF-A0A8J5SRR3-F1
#
_cell.length_a   1.000
_cell.length_b   1.000
_cell.length_c   1.000
_cell.angle_alpha   90.00
_cell.angle_beta   90.00
_cell.angle_gamma   90.00
#
_symmetry.space_group_name_H-M   'P 1'
#
loop_
_entity.id
_entity.type
_entity.pdbx_description
1 polymer ?
#
loop_
_entity_poly.entity_id
_entity_poly.type
_entity_poly.pdbx_seq_one_letter_code
_entity_poly.pdbx_strand_id
1 'polypeptide(L)'
;MALRALYNEIRGMKVREVPGYLKPRLTWENVKKSTDQAVDRYIDKYIETGSPQPLFHVCFGGMAFSYLVALPWERRHLEEHEKHGGH
;
A
#
# COMPACT_ATOMS: atom_id res chain seq x y z
N MET A 1 12.32 13.51 -8.16
CA MET A 1 12.71 13.07 -9.52
C MET A 1 12.96 11.57 -9.63
N ALA A 2 13.54 10.91 -8.62
CA ALA A 2 13.86 9.47 -8.67
C ALA A 2 12.65 8.53 -8.91
N LEU A 3 11.50 8.79 -8.29
CA LEU A 3 10.27 7.99 -8.49
C LEU A 3 9.72 8.08 -9.92
N ARG A 4 9.80 9.25 -10.56
CA ARG A 4 9.37 9.42 -11.96
C ARG A 4 10.29 8.69 -12.93
N ALA A 5 11.60 8.72 -12.68
CA ALA A 5 12.58 7.97 -13.46
C ALA A 5 12.38 6.45 -13.33
N LEU A 6 12.18 5.96 -12.11
CA LEU A 6 11.88 4.56 -11.83
C LEU A 6 10.58 4.10 -12.52
N TYR A 7 9.53 4.92 -12.48
CA TYR A 7 8.26 4.62 -13.16
C TYR A 7 8.43 4.53 -14.68
N ASN A 8 9.17 5.46 -15.29
CA ASN A 8 9.42 5.45 -16.73
C ASN A 8 10.27 4.24 -17.16
N GLU A 9 11.24 3.81 -16.34
CA GLU A 9 12.00 2.57 -16.55
C GLU A 9 11.12 1.33 -16.45
N ILE A 10 10.30 1.21 -15.39
CA ILE A 10 9.40 0.06 -15.19
C ILE A 10 8.34 -0.01 -16.29
N ARG A 11 7.84 1.12 -16.78
CA ARG A 11 6.86 1.20 -17.86
C ARG A 11 7.40 0.63 -19.19
N GLY A 12 8.70 0.70 -19.42
CA GLY A 12 9.36 0.16 -20.61
C GLY A 12 9.75 -1.33 -20.51
N MET A 13 9.73 -1.91 -19.30
CA MET A 13 10.12 -3.30 -19.06
C MET A 13 8.94 -4.26 -19.18
N LYS A 14 9.20 -5.49 -19.64
CA LYS A 14 8.20 -6.56 -19.57
C LYS A 14 7.90 -6.87 -18.10
N VAL A 15 6.64 -7.14 -17.77
CA VAL A 15 6.19 -7.49 -16.40
C VAL A 15 7.00 -8.64 -15.78
N ARG A 16 7.57 -9.52 -16.62
CA ARG A 16 8.42 -10.66 -16.21
C ARG A 16 9.86 -10.27 -15.83
N GLU A 17 10.35 -9.11 -16.27
CA GLU A 17 11.71 -8.59 -16.03
C GLU A 17 11.77 -7.63 -14.84
N VAL A 18 10.63 -7.04 -14.50
CA VAL A 18 10.41 -6.20 -13.31
C VAL A 18 10.94 -6.85 -12.02
N PRO A 19 10.69 -8.15 -11.72
CA PRO A 19 11.18 -8.77 -10.48
C PRO A 19 12.72 -8.86 -10.43
N GLY A 20 13.37 -9.06 -11.57
CA GLY A 20 14.83 -9.13 -11.68
C GLY A 20 15.49 -7.76 -11.51
N TYR A 21 14.84 -6.70 -12.01
CA TYR A 21 15.29 -5.32 -11.87
C TYR A 21 15.12 -4.76 -10.45
N LEU A 22 14.00 -5.10 -9.80
CA LEU A 22 13.68 -4.64 -8.44
C LEU A 22 14.44 -5.40 -7.36
N LYS A 23 14.73 -6.69 -7.53
CA LYS A 23 15.45 -7.52 -6.55
C LYS A 23 16.73 -6.90 -5.98
N PRO A 24 17.68 -6.38 -6.79
CA PRO A 24 18.90 -5.79 -6.28
C PRO A 24 18.71 -4.38 -5.69
N ARG A 25 17.62 -3.67 -6.03
CA ARG A 25 17.31 -2.35 -5.46
C ARG A 25 16.50 -2.44 -4.16
N LEU A 26 15.72 -3.50 -4.00
CA LEU A 26 15.04 -3.90 -2.76
C LEU A 26 15.90 -4.89 -1.95
N THR A 27 17.19 -4.59 -1.79
CA THR A 27 17.98 -5.33 -0.80
C THR A 27 17.44 -5.08 0.59
N TRP A 28 17.44 -6.13 1.41
CA TRP A 28 16.78 -6.11 2.72
C TRP A 28 17.38 -5.07 3.69
N GLU A 29 18.67 -4.79 3.56
CA GLU A 29 19.36 -3.73 4.30
C GLU A 29 18.87 -2.33 3.92
N ASN A 30 18.67 -2.04 2.63
CA ASN A 30 18.20 -0.73 2.17
C ASN A 30 16.74 -0.50 2.54
N VAL A 31 15.91 -1.54 2.48
CA VAL A 31 14.52 -1.47 2.92
C VAL A 31 14.44 -1.25 4.43
N LYS A 32 15.23 -1.98 5.21
CA LYS A 32 15.26 -1.82 6.67
C LYS A 32 15.69 -0.40 7.06
N LYS A 33 16.81 0.08 6.52
CA LYS A 33 17.31 1.44 6.78
C LYS A 33 16.33 2.53 6.36
N SER A 34 15.69 2.38 5.19
CA SER A 34 14.69 3.35 4.73
C SER A 34 13.43 3.32 5.58
N THR A 35 13.04 2.15 6.09
CA THR A 35 11.88 1.99 6.97
C THR A 35 12.16 2.60 8.33
N ASP A 36 13.30 2.28 8.94
CA ASP A 36 13.73 2.83 10.22
C ASP A 36 13.75 4.37 10.15
N GLN A 37 14.36 4.94 9.10
CA GLN A 37 14.42 6.40 8.93
C GLN A 37 13.05 7.04 8.65
N ALA A 38 12.11 6.31 8.06
CA ALA A 38 10.75 6.78 7.84
C ALA A 38 9.91 6.73 9.13
N VAL A 39 10.12 5.70 9.94
CA VAL A 39 9.49 5.55 11.26
C VAL A 39 9.99 6.64 12.20
N ASP A 40 11.30 6.86 12.31
CA ASP A 40 11.86 7.92 13.16
C ASP A 40 11.29 9.29 12.81
N ARG A 41 11.28 9.65 11.52
CA ARG A 41 10.67 10.91 11.05
C ARG A 41 9.18 11.03 11.35
N TYR A 42 8.46 9.92 11.36
CA TYR A 42 7.03 9.90 11.68
C TYR A 42 6.81 10.09 13.19
N ILE A 43 7.65 9.46 14.03
CA ILE A 43 7.64 9.60 15.49
C ILE A 43 7.91 11.07 15.86
N ASP A 44 9.01 11.64 15.37
CA ASP A 44 9.39 13.04 15.62
C ASP A 44 8.25 14.00 15.21
N LYS A 45 7.66 13.76 14.04
CA LYS A 45 6.67 14.69 13.47
C LYS A 45 5.33 14.66 14.17
N TYR A 46 4.87 13.48 14.61
CA TYR A 46 3.48 13.31 15.06
C TYR A 46 3.33 12.81 16.49
N ILE A 47 4.27 12.03 17.00
CA ILE A 47 4.20 11.48 18.35
C ILE A 47 4.78 12.48 19.35
N GLU A 48 6.00 12.97 19.10
CA GLU A 48 6.65 13.92 20.02
C GLU A 48 5.95 15.29 20.05
N THR A 49 5.33 15.69 18.93
CA THR A 49 4.55 16.93 18.84
C THR A 49 3.16 16.82 19.47
N GLY A 50 2.76 15.64 19.96
CA GLY A 50 1.43 15.41 20.55
C GLY A 50 0.28 15.55 19.53
N SER A 51 0.55 15.32 18.24
CA SER A 51 -0.44 15.47 17.18
C SER A 51 -1.51 14.37 17.25
N PRO A 52 -2.80 14.67 17.00
CA PRO A 52 -3.84 13.65 16.90
C PRO A 52 -3.82 12.89 15.55
N GLN A 53 -2.96 13.28 14.60
CA GLN A 53 -2.89 12.65 13.27
C GLN A 53 -2.64 11.13 13.29
N PRO A 54 -1.81 10.56 14.18
CA PRO A 54 -1.63 9.11 14.26
C PRO A 54 -2.92 8.36 14.55
N LEU A 55 -3.81 8.93 15.40
CA LEU A 55 -5.12 8.35 15.67
C LEU A 55 -5.96 8.28 14.40
N PHE A 56 -6.00 9.38 13.65
CA PHE A 56 -6.72 9.42 12.38
C PHE A 56 -6.15 8.46 11.34
N HIS A 57 -4.82 8.33 11.24
CA HIS A 57 -4.21 7.34 10.34
C HIS A 57 -4.63 5.90 10.68
N VAL A 58 -4.75 5.57 11.97
CA VAL A 58 -5.24 4.26 12.40
C VAL A 58 -6.74 4.10 12.09
N CYS A 59 -7.56 5.12 12.36
CA CYS A 59 -9.00 5.07 12.07
C CYS A 59 -9.28 4.93 10.56
N PHE A 60 -8.69 5.80 9.74
CA PHE A 60 -8.86 5.76 8.29
C PHE A 60 -8.20 4.53 7.67
N GLY A 61 -7.03 4.14 8.17
CA GLY A 61 -6.35 2.92 7.74
C GLY A 61 -7.16 1.66 8.05
N GLY A 62 -7.72 1.57 9.26
CA GLY A 62 -8.60 0.48 9.68
C GLY A 62 -9.88 0.41 8.86
N MET A 63 -10.48 1.56 8.54
CA MET A 63 -11.66 1.66 7.68
C MET A 63 -11.36 1.24 6.23
N ALA A 64 -10.25 1.70 5.66
CA ALA A 64 -9.84 1.30 4.31
C ALA A 64 -9.52 -0.19 4.25
N PHE A 65 -8.79 -0.71 5.25
CA PHE A 65 -8.46 -2.12 5.34
C PHE A 65 -9.70 -3.01 5.52
N SER A 66 -10.65 -2.61 6.37
CA SER A 66 -11.89 -3.37 6.56
C SER A 66 -12.69 -3.46 5.27
N TYR A 67 -12.75 -2.38 4.47
CA TYR A 67 -13.35 -2.42 3.15
C TYR A 67 -12.64 -3.41 2.22
N LEU A 68 -11.30 -3.35 2.15
CA LEU A 68 -10.53 -4.26 1.31
C LEU A 68 -10.70 -5.74 1.69
N VAL A 69 -10.84 -6.04 2.98
CA VAL A 69 -11.11 -7.41 3.47
C VAL A 69 -12.56 -7.82 3.20
N ALA A 70 -13.51 -6.89 3.24
CA ALA A 70 -14.92 -7.15 2.96
C ALA A 70 -15.25 -7.26 1.46
N LEU A 71 -14.44 -6.66 0.58
CA LEU A 71 -14.64 -6.64 -0.88
C LEU A 71 -14.90 -8.02 -1.52
N PRO A 72 -14.17 -9.11 -1.19
CA PRO A 72 -14.45 -10.43 -1.76
C PRO A 72 -15.83 -10.97 -1.37
N TRP A 73 -16.28 -10.63 -0.16
CA TRP A 73 -17.60 -11.04 0.33
C TRP A 73 -18.72 -10.24 -0.35
N GLU A 74 -18.53 -8.93 -0.51
CA GLU A 74 -19.44 -8.06 -1.24
C GLU A 74 -19.57 -8.46 -2.71
N ARG A 75 -18.45 -8.82 -3.37
CA ARG A 75 -18.47 -9.36 -4.74
C ARG A 75 -19.30 -10.64 -4.86
N ARG A 76 -19.10 -11.60 -3.96
CA ARG A 76 -19.89 -12.84 -3.96
C ARG A 76 -21.38 -12.58 -3.73
N HIS A 77 -21.71 -11.62 -2.87
CA HIS A 77 -23.09 -11.26 -2.61
C HIS A 77 -23.75 -10.64 -3.85
N LEU A 78 -23.05 -9.74 -4.55
CA LEU A 78 -23.52 -9.15 -5.81
C LEU A 78 -23.69 -10.21 -6.92
N GLU A 79 -22.75 -11.15 -7.05
CA GLU A 79 -22.85 -12.26 -8.02
C GLU A 79 -24.07 -13.16 -7.76
N GLU A 80 -24.49 -13.31 -6.50
CA GLU A 80 -25.66 -14.10 -6.12
C GLU A 80 -26.96 -13.33 -6.38
N HIS A 81 -26.99 -12.01 -6.13
CA HIS A 81 -28.10 -11.14 -6.53
C HIS A 81 -28.28 -11.06 -8.04
N GLU A 82 -27.20 -11.04 -8.82
CA GLU A 82 -27.27 -11.09 -10.29
C GLU A 82 -27.78 -12.44 -10.82
N LYS A 83 -27.46 -13.54 -10.12
CA LYS A 83 -27.91 -14.90 -10.52
C LYS A 83 -29.32 -15.26 -10.07
N HIS A 84 -29.80 -14.72 -8.94
CA HIS A 84 -31.11 -15.05 -8.38
C HIS A 84 -32.14 -13.92 -8.46
N GLY A 85 -31.72 -12.67 -8.69
CA GLY A 85 -32.59 -11.49 -8.81
C GLY A 85 -32.96 -11.11 -10.25
N GLY A 86 -32.45 -11.84 -11.24
CA GLY A 86 -32.86 -11.73 -12.65
C GLY A 86 -34.07 -12.61 -12.97
N HIS A 87 -35.24 -12.26 -12.42
CA HIS A 87 -36.55 -12.79 -12.83
C HIS A 87 -37.48 -11.62 -13.11
#